data_AF-A0A8T6VTT7-F1
#
_entry.id   AF-A0A8T6VTT7-F1
#
_cell.length_a   1.000
_cell.length_b   1.000
_cell.length_c   1.000
_cell.angle_alpha   90.00
_cell.angle_beta   90.00
_cell.angle_gamma   90.00
#
_symmetry.space_group_name_H-M   'P 1'
#
loop_
_entity.id
_entity.type
_entity.pdbx_description
1 polymer ?
#
loop_
_entity_poly.entity_id
_entity_poly.type
_entity_poly.pdbx_seq_one_letter_code
_entity_poly.pdbx_strand_id
1 'polypeptide(L)' 'MKIVEILEDKGALTDEELLDSLRESYEDVAFGELNTVLLRLEIEGKIHVSSAVRGKRRVELREG' A
#
# COMPACT_ATOMS: atom_id res chain seq x y z
N MET A 1 -1.95 -6.39 -10.29
CA MET A 1 -0.84 -5.52 -9.83
C MET A 1 -0.68 -5.75 -8.34
N LYS A 2 0.51 -6.18 -7.86
CA LYS A 2 0.66 -6.83 -6.55
C LYS A 2 0.05 -6.07 -5.36
N ILE A 3 0.20 -4.75 -5.27
CA ILE A 3 -0.37 -3.98 -4.15
C ILE A 3 -1.91 -4.06 -4.10
N VAL A 4 -2.57 -3.96 -5.26
CA VAL A 4 -4.03 -4.07 -5.34
C VAL A 4 -4.46 -5.47 -4.93
N GLU A 5 -3.78 -6.51 -5.42
CA GLU A 5 -4.07 -7.90 -5.06
C GLU A 5 -3.91 -8.16 -3.55
N ILE A 6 -2.87 -7.60 -2.92
CA ILE A 6 -2.67 -7.71 -1.47
C ILE A 6 -3.82 -7.02 -0.71
N LEU A 7 -4.24 -5.84 -1.15
CA LEU A 7 -5.34 -5.11 -0.51
C LEU A 7 -6.71 -5.74 -0.78
N GLU A 8 -6.90 -6.43 -1.92
CA GLU A 8 -8.11 -7.22 -2.22
C GLU A 8 -8.23 -8.42 -1.27
N ASP A 9 -7.11 -9.08 -0.96
CA ASP A 9 -7.07 -10.26 -0.10
C ASP A 9 -7.09 -9.90 1.41
N LYS A 10 -6.26 -8.95 1.83
CA LYS A 10 -6.05 -8.61 3.25
C LYS A 10 -6.87 -7.40 3.73
N GLY A 11 -7.52 -6.67 2.81
CA GLY A 11 -8.19 -5.42 3.10
C GLY A 11 -7.22 -4.26 3.34
N ALA A 12 -7.70 -3.26 4.07
CA ALA A 12 -6.94 -2.05 4.34
C ALA A 12 -5.80 -2.27 5.35
N LEU A 13 -4.58 -1.94 4.94
CA LEU A 13 -3.34 -2.16 5.68
C LEU A 13 -2.63 -0.84 6.00
N THR A 14 -1.70 -0.87 6.93
CA THR A 14 -0.69 0.19 7.06
C THR A 14 0.37 0.07 5.96
N ASP A 15 1.07 1.17 5.67
CA ASP A 15 2.21 1.16 4.76
C ASP A 15 3.35 0.22 5.21
N GLU A 16 3.55 0.06 6.52
CA GLU A 16 4.46 -0.95 7.09
C GLU A 16 4.00 -2.39 6.79
N GLU A 17 2.74 -2.73 7.12
CA GLU A 17 2.18 -4.08 6.87
C GLU A 17 2.15 -4.43 5.38
N LEU A 18 1.90 -3.44 4.53
CA LEU A 18 1.94 -3.59 3.08
C LEU A 18 3.35 -3.82 2.57
N LEU A 19 4.35 -3.11 3.11
CA LEU A 19 5.76 -3.33 2.77
C LEU A 19 6.21 -4.74 3.17
N ASP A 20 5.85 -5.18 4.37
CA ASP A 20 6.20 -6.52 4.85
C ASP A 20 5.55 -7.59 3.96
N SER A 21 4.28 -7.40 3.57
CA SER A 21 3.59 -8.30 2.63
C SER A 21 4.24 -8.33 1.24
N LEU A 22 4.80 -7.21 0.77
CA LEU A 22 5.53 -7.18 -0.50
C LEU A 22 6.86 -7.93 -0.39
N ARG A 23 7.54 -7.83 0.75
CA ARG A 23 8.82 -8.51 1.01
C ARG A 23 8.71 -10.03 1.05
N GLU A 24 7.51 -10.57 1.32
CA GLU A 24 7.24 -12.00 1.16
C GLU A 24 7.37 -12.49 -0.29
N SER A 25 7.17 -11.61 -1.28
CA SER A 25 7.17 -11.94 -2.72
C SER A 25 8.34 -11.33 -3.50
N TYR A 26 8.98 -10.28 -2.96
CA TYR A 26 10.07 -9.55 -3.61
C TYR A 26 11.15 -9.25 -2.57
N GLU A 27 12.34 -9.83 -2.73
CA GLU A 27 13.48 -9.47 -1.89
C GLU A 27 13.83 -7.98 -2.07
N ASP A 28 14.23 -7.33 -0.97
CA ASP A 28 14.82 -5.98 -0.93
C ASP A 28 13.96 -4.80 -1.41
N VAL A 29 12.62 -4.91 -1.39
CA VAL A 29 11.76 -3.73 -1.66
C VAL A 29 12.04 -2.64 -0.63
N ALA A 30 12.44 -1.47 -1.14
CA ALA A 30 12.72 -0.30 -0.33
C ALA A 30 11.44 0.52 -0.08
N PHE A 31 11.37 1.19 1.07
CA PHE A 31 10.22 2.03 1.43
C PHE A 31 9.98 3.17 0.42
N GLY A 32 11.04 3.71 -0.20
CA GLY A 32 10.94 4.74 -1.23
C GLY A 32 10.26 4.27 -2.52
N GLU A 33 10.47 3.01 -2.90
CA GLU A 33 9.81 2.39 -4.05
C GLU A 33 8.33 2.19 -3.77
N LEU A 34 7.99 1.66 -2.59
CA LEU A 34 6.61 1.56 -2.14
C LEU A 34 5.92 2.93 -2.18
N ASN A 35 6.56 3.98 -1.65
CA ASN A 35 6.00 5.34 -1.68
C ASN A 35 5.70 5.84 -3.09
N THR A 36 6.61 5.60 -4.03
CA THR A 36 6.44 6.01 -5.43
C THR A 36 5.26 5.30 -6.08
N VAL A 37 5.12 4.00 -5.79
CA VAL A 37 3.99 3.21 -6.31
C VAL A 37 2.68 3.65 -5.66
N LEU A 38 2.63 3.83 -4.34
CA LEU A 38 1.42 4.30 -3.64
C LEU A 38 0.94 5.66 -4.17
N LEU A 39 1.85 6.62 -4.34
CA LEU A 39 1.51 7.93 -4.92
C LEU A 39 0.88 7.78 -6.31
N ARG A 40 1.47 6.95 -7.17
CA ARG A 40 0.95 6.70 -8.52
C ARG A 40 -0.45 6.11 -8.47
N LEU A 41 -0.69 5.13 -7.60
CA LEU A 41 -2.00 4.48 -7.49
C LEU A 41 -3.08 5.37 -6.93
N GLU A 42 -2.71 6.25 -6.00
CA GLU A 42 -3.62 7.24 -5.46
C GLU A 42 -4.02 8.26 -6.54
N ILE A 43 -3.07 8.73 -7.36
CA ILE A 43 -3.34 9.58 -8.52
C ILE A 43 -4.23 8.86 -9.55
N GLU A 44 -3.98 7.58 -9.80
CA GLU A 44 -4.80 6.73 -10.68
C GLU A 44 -6.19 6.41 -10.07
N GLY A 45 -6.46 6.81 -8.82
CA GLY A 45 -7.75 6.61 -8.16
C GLY A 45 -8.02 5.16 -7.72
N LYS A 46 -7.00 4.30 -7.67
CA LYS A 46 -7.13 2.87 -7.30
C LYS A 46 -7.13 2.64 -5.80
N ILE A 47 -6.44 3.49 -5.07
CA ILE A 47 -6.32 3.40 -3.61
C ILE A 47 -6.61 4.75 -2.98
N HIS A 48 -6.86 4.74 -1.68
CA HIS A 48 -6.85 5.91 -0.83
C HIS A 48 -5.78 5.73 0.25
N VAL A 49 -4.96 6.77 0.46
CA VAL A 49 -3.99 6.84 1.55
C VAL A 49 -4.45 7.89 2.56
N SER A 50 -4.63 7.48 3.81
CA SER A 50 -5.02 8.38 4.91
C SER A 50 -4.00 8.34 6.05
N SER A 51 -3.90 9.45 6.80
CA SER A 51 -3.07 9.49 8.01
C SER A 51 -3.73 8.69 9.13
N ALA A 52 -2.97 7.79 9.76
CA ALA A 52 -3.37 7.08 10.97
C ALA A 52 -2.69 7.67 12.21
N VAL A 53 -3.08 7.19 13.39
CA VAL A 53 -2.46 7.60 14.67
C VAL A 53 -0.97 7.25 14.69
N ARG A 54 -0.15 8.13 15.29
CA ARG A 54 1.31 7.97 15.47
C ARG A 54 2.14 7.95 14.17
N GLY A 55 1.71 8.67 13.13
CA GLY A 55 2.54 8.87 11.92
C GLY A 55 2.54 7.70 10.94
N LYS A 56 1.74 6.65 11.20
CA LYS A 56 1.49 5.57 10.24
C LYS A 56 0.50 6.04 9.18
N ARG A 57 0.56 5.45 7.99
CA ARG A 57 -0.43 5.69 6.94
C ARG A 57 -1.26 4.44 6.74
N ARG A 58 -2.56 4.63 6.57
CA ARG A 58 -3.50 3.58 6.20
C ARG A 58 -3.73 3.63 4.69
N VAL A 59 -3.68 2.47 4.05
CA VAL A 59 -3.82 2.27 2.63
C VAL A 59 -4.98 1.31 2.40
N GLU A 60 -5.93 1.71 1.57
CA GLU A 60 -7.11 0.91 1.25
C GLU A 60 -7.48 1.05 -0.22
N LEU A 61 -8.14 0.03 -0.78
CA LEU A 61 -8.71 0.15 -2.12
C LEU A 61 -9.78 1.22 -2.11
N ARG A 62 -9.85 2.02 -3.18
CA ARG A 62 -11.06 2.78 -3.45
C ARG A 62 -12.09 1.79 -3.97
N GLU A 63 -13.22 1.69 -3.29
CA GLU A 63 -14.39 1.06 -3.89
C GLU A 63 -14.72 1.83 -5.18
N GLY A 64 -14.88 1.09 -6.27
CA GLY A 64 -15.34 1.62 -7.55
C GLY A 64 -16.82 2.00 -7.51
#